data_AF-A0A0R2AX10-F1
#
_entry.id   AF-A0A0R2AX10-F1
#
_cell.length_a   1.000
_cell.length_b   1.000
_cell.length_c   1.000
_cell.angle_alpha   90.00
_cell.angle_beta   90.00
_cell.angle_gamma   90.00
#
_symmetry.space_group_name_H-M   'P 1'
#
loop_
_entity.id
_entity.type
_entity.pdbx_description
1 polymer ?
#
loop_
_entity_poly.entity_id
_entity_poly.type
_entity_poly.pdbx_seq_one_letter_code
_entity_poly.pdbx_strand_id
1 'polypeptide(L)'
;MIVMLVLLFGFMYFAMIRPQRKQQQQRQAMLSSMKKGDNVVTIGGLHGVIDSIDNAKQTVVLNAGDVYLLFNLSAIRLVEGDPATQPATPAATTTPEAPATPETPAASDADKSDDKPANEA
;
A
#
# COMPACT_ATOMS: atom_id res chain seq x y z
N MET A 1 -18.44 -17.08 32.03
CA MET A 1 -17.92 -15.85 31.36
C MET A 1 -16.74 -16.11 30.44
N ILE A 2 -15.77 -16.95 30.80
CA ILE A 2 -14.60 -17.28 29.95
C ILE A 2 -14.98 -17.89 28.59
N VAL A 3 -16.00 -18.76 28.54
CA VAL A 3 -16.49 -19.37 27.28
C VAL A 3 -17.01 -18.33 26.29
N MET A 4 -17.68 -17.27 26.78
CA MET A 4 -18.19 -16.17 25.96
C MET A 4 -17.04 -15.35 25.35
N LEU A 5 -15.97 -15.12 26.13
CA LEU A 5 -14.80 -14.37 25.71
C LEU A 5 -13.98 -15.14 24.65
N VAL A 6 -13.80 -16.46 24.84
CA VAL A 6 -13.12 -17.33 23.86
C VAL A 6 -13.89 -17.45 22.55
N LEU A 7 -15.23 -17.50 22.59
CA LEU A 7 -16.07 -17.51 21.38
C LEU A 7 -15.91 -16.24 20.54
N LEU A 8 -15.93 -15.06 21.18
CA LEU A 8 -15.77 -13.77 20.50
C LEU A 8 -14.39 -13.65 19.86
N PHE A 9 -13.32 -13.94 20.61
CA PHE A 9 -11.95 -13.87 20.11
C PHE A 9 -11.67 -14.94 19.04
N GLY A 10 -12.22 -16.15 19.20
CA GLY A 10 -12.09 -17.23 18.22
C GLY A 10 -12.74 -16.87 16.88
N PHE A 11 -13.94 -16.28 16.91
CA PHE A 11 -14.63 -15.83 15.70
C PHE A 11 -13.88 -14.69 15.00
N MET A 12 -13.41 -13.68 15.75
CA MET A 12 -12.65 -12.56 15.18
C MET A 12 -11.31 -13.00 14.58
N TYR A 13 -10.58 -13.89 15.26
CA TYR A 13 -9.32 -14.44 14.75
C TYR A 13 -9.54 -15.25 13.46
N PHE A 14 -10.58 -16.09 13.43
CA PHE A 14 -10.91 -16.88 12.26
C PHE A 14 -11.36 -16.00 11.08
N ALA A 15 -12.17 -14.98 11.35
CA ALA A 15 -12.67 -14.05 10.35
C ALA A 15 -11.57 -13.15 9.76
N MET A 16 -10.51 -12.81 10.51
CA MET A 16 -9.41 -11.96 10.03
C MET A 16 -8.26 -12.73 9.36
N ILE A 17 -7.95 -13.95 9.83
CA ILE A 17 -6.82 -14.72 9.28
C ILE A 17 -7.12 -15.28 7.89
N ARG A 18 -8.40 -15.58 7.60
CA ARG A 18 -8.85 -16.08 6.30
C ARG A 18 -8.73 -15.04 5.16
N PRO A 19 -9.19 -13.79 5.30
CA PRO A 19 -9.01 -12.76 4.28
C PRO A 19 -7.55 -12.33 4.13
N GLN A 20 -6.78 -12.23 5.22
CA GLN A 20 -5.36 -11.86 5.13
C GLN A 20 -4.56 -12.86 4.29
N ARG A 21 -4.74 -14.17 4.50
CA ARG A 21 -4.05 -15.19 3.69
C ARG A 21 -4.42 -15.13 2.21
N LYS A 22 -5.70 -14.87 1.88
CA LYS A 22 -6.15 -14.71 0.49
C LYS A 22 -5.51 -13.50 -0.18
N GLN A 23 -5.43 -12.36 0.51
CA GLN A 23 -4.81 -11.14 -0.04
C GLN A 23 -3.31 -11.32 -0.28
N GLN A 24 -2.59 -12.00 0.63
CA GLN A 24 -1.18 -12.31 0.46
C GLN A 24 -0.95 -13.26 -0.72
N GLN A 25 -1.75 -14.33 -0.83
CA GLN A 25 -1.67 -15.28 -1.94
C GLN A 25 -1.99 -14.64 -3.28
N GLN A 26 -3.02 -13.78 -3.35
CA GLN A 26 -3.35 -13.04 -4.56
C GLN A 26 -2.23 -12.09 -4.98
N ARG A 27 -1.63 -11.39 -4.02
CA ARG A 27 -0.50 -10.50 -4.31
C ARG A 27 0.71 -11.28 -4.81
N GLN A 28 1.01 -12.43 -4.20
CA GLN A 28 2.13 -13.26 -4.63
C GLN A 28 1.87 -13.91 -6.00
N ALA A 29 0.62 -14.31 -6.28
CA ALA A 29 0.20 -14.81 -7.58
C ALA A 29 0.35 -13.72 -8.67
N MET A 30 -0.06 -12.48 -8.38
CA MET A 30 0.12 -11.34 -9.29
C MET A 30 1.59 -11.06 -9.59
N LEU A 31 2.46 -11.16 -8.58
CA LEU A 31 3.91 -11.00 -8.77
C LEU A 31 4.49 -12.15 -9.63
N SER A 32 3.96 -13.37 -9.47
CA SER A 32 4.41 -14.54 -10.25
C SER A 32 3.91 -14.55 -11.70
N SER A 33 2.83 -13.82 -12.01
CA SER A 33 2.31 -13.73 -13.37
C SER A 33 3.06 -12.71 -14.24
N MET A 34 3.94 -11.89 -13.64
CA MET A 34 4.74 -10.88 -14.36
C MET A 34 5.81 -11.54 -15.23
N LYS A 35 5.92 -11.08 -16.48
CA LYS A 35 6.88 -11.56 -17.45
C LYS A 35 7.74 -10.42 -17.99
N LYS A 36 8.90 -10.79 -18.53
CA LYS A 36 9.75 -9.85 -19.28
C LYS A 36 8.97 -9.36 -20.51
N GLY A 37 8.96 -8.06 -20.74
CA GLY A 37 8.22 -7.43 -21.83
C GLY A 37 6.83 -6.90 -21.45
N ASP A 38 6.34 -7.16 -20.24
CA ASP A 38 5.04 -6.62 -19.82
C ASP A 38 5.12 -5.10 -19.57
N ASN A 39 4.09 -4.39 -20.00
CA ASN A 39 3.90 -2.99 -19.65
C ASN A 39 3.39 -2.88 -18.22
N VAL A 40 4.05 -2.03 -17.44
CA VAL A 40 3.78 -1.90 -16.02
C VAL A 40 3.75 -0.45 -15.59
N VAL A 41 2.97 -0.21 -14.56
CA VAL A 41 2.88 1.08 -13.88
C VAL A 41 3.28 0.87 -12.43
N THR A 42 4.30 1.58 -11.97
CA THR A 42 4.69 1.50 -10.57
C THR A 42 3.66 2.21 -9.68
N ILE A 43 3.72 1.98 -8.37
CA ILE A 43 2.83 2.67 -7.41
C ILE A 43 2.96 4.20 -7.49
N GLY A 44 4.13 4.71 -7.87
CA GLY A 44 4.38 6.14 -8.08
C GLY A 44 3.93 6.68 -9.44
N GLY A 45 3.26 5.86 -10.27
CA GLY A 45 2.82 6.26 -11.60
C GLY A 45 3.93 6.26 -12.67
N LEU A 46 5.08 5.63 -12.41
CA LEU A 46 6.11 5.46 -13.45
C LEU A 46 5.67 4.36 -14.42
N HIS A 47 5.59 4.70 -15.70
CA HIS A 47 5.27 3.75 -16.75
C HIS A 47 6.56 3.21 -17.35
N GLY A 48 6.61 1.91 -17.63
CA GLY A 48 7.76 1.29 -18.25
C GLY A 48 7.50 -0.16 -18.64
N VAL A 49 8.54 -0.80 -19.16
CA VAL A 49 8.53 -2.20 -19.59
C VAL A 49 9.49 -3.00 -18.72
N ILE A 50 9.10 -4.23 -18.35
CA ILE A 50 9.97 -5.13 -17.61
C ILE A 50 11.10 -5.64 -18.52
N ASP A 51 12.35 -5.34 -18.17
CA ASP A 51 13.54 -5.86 -18.84
C ASP A 51 13.98 -7.20 -18.23
N SER A 52 14.13 -7.24 -16.90
CA SER A 52 14.54 -8.44 -16.19
C SER A 52 13.93 -8.54 -14.79
N ILE A 53 13.69 -9.77 -14.35
CA ILE A 53 13.11 -10.09 -13.03
C ILE A 53 14.09 -10.98 -12.27
N ASP A 54 14.44 -10.58 -11.05
CA ASP A 54 15.17 -11.38 -10.07
C ASP A 54 14.22 -11.79 -8.94
N ASN A 55 13.77 -13.04 -8.99
CA ASN A 55 12.87 -13.62 -7.99
C ASN A 55 13.57 -13.90 -6.65
N ALA A 56 14.89 -14.11 -6.63
CA ALA A 56 15.62 -14.41 -5.40
C ALA A 56 15.75 -13.15 -4.53
N LYS A 57 15.96 -12.00 -5.16
CA LYS A 57 16.08 -10.70 -4.48
C LYS A 57 14.79 -9.89 -4.44
N GLN A 58 13.71 -10.39 -5.06
CA GLN A 58 12.43 -9.69 -5.19
C GLN A 58 12.58 -8.32 -5.87
N THR A 59 13.44 -8.24 -6.89
CA THR A 59 13.75 -7.02 -7.63
C THR A 59 13.48 -7.19 -9.11
N VAL A 60 13.16 -6.10 -9.77
CA VAL A 60 12.91 -6.01 -11.21
C VAL A 60 13.74 -4.87 -11.79
N VAL A 61 14.12 -4.98 -13.05
CA VAL A 61 14.67 -3.86 -13.82
C VAL A 61 13.60 -3.39 -14.79
N LEU A 62 13.20 -2.13 -14.66
CA LEU A 62 12.28 -1.47 -15.59
C LEU A 62 13.09 -0.62 -16.57
N ASN A 63 12.72 -0.71 -17.84
CA ASN A 63 13.10 0.26 -18.84
C ASN A 63 12.01 1.33 -18.91
N ALA A 64 12.38 2.58 -18.62
CA ALA A 64 11.54 3.75 -18.78
C ALA A 64 12.21 4.71 -19.79
N GLY A 65 12.10 4.38 -21.08
CA GLY A 65 12.77 5.12 -22.16
C GLY A 65 14.23 4.72 -22.30
N ASP A 66 15.14 5.61 -21.95
CA ASP A 66 16.60 5.39 -22.08
C ASP A 66 17.29 5.00 -20.76
N VAL A 67 16.53 4.84 -19.66
CA VAL A 67 17.08 4.55 -18.33
C VAL A 67 16.57 3.22 -17.80
N TYR A 68 17.49 2.42 -17.29
CA TYR A 68 17.22 1.17 -16.57
C TYR A 68 17.23 1.42 -15.07
N LEU A 69 16.09 1.18 -14.43
CA LEU A 69 15.89 1.44 -13.01
C LEU A 69 15.55 0.15 -12.28
N LEU A 70 16.20 -0.07 -11.15
CA LEU A 70 15.97 -1.24 -10.31
C LEU A 70 14.88 -0.91 -9.29
N PHE A 71 13.79 -1.66 -9.34
CA PHE A 71 12.64 -1.53 -8.43
C PHE A 71 12.39 -2.84 -7.68
N ASN A 72 11.66 -2.74 -6.57
CA ASN A 72 11.14 -3.93 -5.90
C ASN A 72 9.94 -4.49 -6.67
N LEU A 73 9.81 -5.82 -6.68
CA LEU A 73 8.67 -6.52 -7.29
C LEU A 73 7.33 -6.02 -6.73
N SER A 74 7.30 -5.77 -5.43
CA SER A 74 6.12 -5.28 -4.71
C SER A 74 5.64 -3.89 -5.15
N ALA A 75 6.49 -3.11 -5.84
CA ALA A 75 6.21 -1.76 -6.31
C ALA A 75 5.57 -1.69 -7.70
N ILE A 76 5.38 -2.84 -8.36
CA ILE A 76 4.85 -2.92 -9.72
C ILE A 76 3.35 -3.21 -9.70
N ARG A 77 2.57 -2.47 -10.49
CA ARG A 77 1.23 -2.87 -10.94
C ARG A 77 1.30 -3.23 -12.41
N LEU A 78 0.78 -4.40 -12.74
CA LEU A 78 0.67 -4.84 -14.13
C LEU A 78 -0.42 -4.01 -14.82
N VAL A 79 -0.11 -3.48 -16.01
CA VAL A 79 -1.13 -2.94 -16.92
C VAL A 79 -1.12 -3.86 -18.12
N GLU A 80 -2.05 -4.81 -18.15
CA GLU A 80 -2.27 -5.62 -19.34
C GLU A 80 -2.57 -4.67 -20.51
N GLY A 81 -1.68 -4.67 -21.49
CA GLY A 81 -1.86 -3.95 -22.74
C GLY A 81 -2.90 -4.65 -23.60
N ASP A 82 -4.18 -4.39 -23.35
CA ASP A 82 -5.20 -4.15 -24.38
C ASP A 82 -6.45 -3.49 -23.74
N PRO A 83 -6.84 -2.27 -24.16
CA PRO A 83 -8.05 -1.59 -23.68
C PRO A 83 -9.39 -2.23 -24.10
N ALA A 84 -9.42 -3.41 -24.74
CA ALA A 84 -10.64 -3.99 -25.33
C ALA A 84 -11.26 -5.21 -24.63
N THR A 85 -11.05 -5.44 -23.33
CA THR A 85 -11.96 -6.30 -22.53
C THR A 85 -12.21 -5.73 -21.15
N GLN A 86 -12.66 -4.47 -21.13
CA GLN A 86 -13.77 -4.11 -20.25
C GLN A 86 -15.06 -4.53 -20.95
N PRO A 87 -15.83 -5.51 -20.44
CA PRO A 87 -17.26 -5.32 -20.38
C PRO A 87 -17.50 -4.38 -19.19
N ALA A 88 -17.49 -3.08 -19.47
CA ALA A 88 -18.25 -2.15 -18.67
C ALA A 88 -19.73 -2.39 -18.99
N THR A 89 -20.53 -2.70 -17.96
CA THR A 89 -21.83 -2.03 -17.83
C THR A 89 -21.92 -1.44 -16.42
N PRO A 90 -22.39 -0.19 -16.30
CA PRO A 90 -22.02 0.74 -15.25
C PRO A 90 -23.20 1.02 -14.30
N ALA A 91 -22.88 1.43 -13.09
CA ALA A 91 -23.71 2.36 -12.33
C ALA A 91 -22.78 3.28 -11.53
N ALA A 92 -22.41 4.39 -12.15
CA ALA A 92 -21.97 5.60 -11.47
C ALA A 92 -23.09 6.07 -10.53
N THR A 93 -22.77 6.65 -9.37
CA THR A 93 -22.69 8.11 -9.27
C THR A 93 -21.65 8.50 -8.23
N THR A 94 -20.61 9.17 -8.70
CA THR A 94 -19.83 10.15 -7.98
C THR A 94 -20.70 11.37 -7.66
N THR A 95 -20.76 11.75 -6.38
CA THR A 95 -20.89 13.15 -5.94
C THR A 95 -19.84 13.34 -4.84
N PRO A 96 -19.14 14.49 -4.84
CA PRO A 96 -17.71 14.58 -4.58
C PRO A 96 -17.39 15.22 -3.22
N GLU A 97 -16.24 14.88 -2.62
CA GLU A 97 -15.45 15.90 -1.91
C GLU A 97 -14.00 15.44 -1.68
N ALA A 98 -13.10 16.01 -2.48
CA ALA A 98 -11.77 16.43 -2.07
C ALA A 98 -11.67 17.90 -2.55
N PRO A 99 -10.84 18.81 -2.01
CA PRO A 99 -9.87 18.69 -0.90
C PRO A 99 -9.79 19.95 0.02
N ALA A 100 -8.98 19.83 1.08
CA ALA A 100 -8.18 20.89 1.71
C ALA A 100 -8.87 22.12 2.34
N THR A 101 -8.74 22.24 3.67
CA THR A 101 -8.22 23.46 4.32
C THR A 101 -7.64 23.06 5.69
N PRO A 102 -6.73 23.82 6.31
CA PRO A 102 -5.30 23.87 6.02
C PRO A 102 -4.47 23.59 7.28
N GLU A 103 -3.15 23.45 7.09
CA GLU A 103 -2.17 23.58 8.15
C GLU A 103 -2.30 24.93 8.91
N THR A 104 -1.69 24.97 10.10
CA THR A 104 -1.07 26.13 10.81
C THR A 104 -1.64 26.33 12.22
N PRO A 105 -0.86 26.66 13.28
CA PRO A 105 0.59 26.57 13.51
C PRO A 105 0.96 25.86 14.83
N ALA A 106 2.26 25.72 15.03
CA ALA A 106 2.92 25.48 16.31
C ALA A 106 2.54 26.47 17.43
N ALA A 107 2.96 26.11 18.64
CA ALA A 107 2.84 26.74 19.96
C ALA A 107 1.61 26.24 20.76
N SER A 108 1.74 25.67 21.95
CA SER A 108 2.75 25.89 22.98
C SER A 108 2.86 24.69 23.93
N ASP A 109 4.09 24.47 24.38
CA ASP A 109 4.50 24.29 25.78
C ASP A 109 3.43 23.84 26.79
N ALA A 110 3.67 22.68 27.41
CA ALA A 110 3.83 22.54 28.87
C ALA A 110 3.76 21.04 29.28
N ASP A 111 4.87 20.32 29.14
CA ASP A 111 5.17 19.23 30.07
C ASP A 111 6.67 19.20 30.32
N LYS A 112 7.08 20.05 31.28
CA LYS A 112 8.28 19.89 32.07
C LYS A 112 8.13 20.72 33.33
N SER A 113 7.72 20.02 34.38
CA SER A 113 8.34 20.10 35.70
C SER A 113 8.65 21.50 36.19
N ASP A 114 7.71 22.06 36.96
CA ASP A 114 7.97 23.08 37.97
C ASP A 114 9.21 22.68 38.79
N ASP A 115 10.32 23.33 38.45
CA ASP A 115 11.50 23.43 39.26
C ASP A 115 11.14 24.30 40.47
N LYS A 116 11.27 23.71 41.66
CA LYS A 116 11.26 24.44 42.92
C LYS A 116 12.70 24.91 43.20
N PRO A 117 12.99 26.21 43.08
CA PRO A 117 13.99 26.82 43.93
C PRO A 117 13.38 28.06 44.60
N ALA A 118 13.17 27.97 45.90
CA ALA A 118 13.06 29.14 46.76
C ALA A 118 14.05 28.92 47.92
N ASN A 119 15.32 29.22 47.63
CA ASN A 119 16.31 29.60 48.61
C ASN A 119 16.38 31.14 48.64
N GLU A 120 16.51 31.64 49.87
CA GLU A 120 17.08 32.92 50.27
C GLU A 120 16.12 34.07 50.62
N ALA A 121 15.71 34.06 51.90
CA ALA A 121 15.75 35.21 52.81
C ALA A 121 16.02 34.70 54.23
#